data_AF-A0A7X7LBF5-F1
#
_entry.id   AF-A0A7X7LBF5-F1
#
_cell.length_a   1.000
_cell.length_b   1.000
_cell.length_c   1.000
_cell.angle_alpha   90.00
_cell.angle_beta   90.00
_cell.angle_gamma   90.00
#
_symmetry.space_group_name_H-M   'P 1'
#
loop_
_entity.id
_entity.type
_entity.pdbx_description
1 polymer ?
#
loop_
_entity_poly.entity_id
_entity_poly.type
_entity_poly.pdbx_seq_one_letter_code
_entity_poly.pdbx_strand_id
1 'polypeptide(L)'
;AHGHKKLKINADIFQEILIIQKGTVDVDLYGMNLQPLATVTLHAGDAILFVDGGHGVRMKTEARILEVKQGPYPGDRLAKVFVEDPAS
;
A
#
# COMPACT_ATOMS: atom_id res chain seq x y z
N ALA A 1 6.39 -20.62 -19.54
CA ALA A 1 5.19 -19.81 -19.81
C ALA A 1 3.96 -20.61 -19.38
N HIS A 2 2.93 -19.96 -18.83
CA HIS A 2 1.71 -20.63 -18.38
C HIS A 2 0.49 -19.71 -18.57
N GLY A 3 -0.72 -20.29 -18.58
CA GLY A 3 -1.99 -19.56 -18.64
C GLY A 3 -2.74 -19.64 -17.32
N HIS A 4 -3.52 -18.60 -17.01
CA HIS A 4 -4.32 -18.54 -15.80
C HIS A 4 -5.78 -18.97 -16.07
N LYS A 5 -6.37 -19.76 -15.17
CA LYS A 5 -7.80 -20.08 -15.22
C LYS A 5 -8.62 -18.89 -14.73
N LYS A 6 -9.77 -18.65 -15.34
CA LYS A 6 -10.75 -17.69 -14.81
C LYS A 6 -11.35 -18.27 -13.53
N LEU A 7 -11.13 -17.57 -12.41
CA LEU A 7 -11.70 -17.89 -11.11
C LEU A 7 -12.53 -16.70 -10.64
N LYS A 8 -13.65 -16.96 -9.97
CA LYS A 8 -14.33 -15.94 -9.17
C LYS A 8 -13.64 -15.87 -7.82
N ILE A 9 -13.09 -14.72 -7.47
CA ILE A 9 -12.44 -14.47 -6.18
C ILE A 9 -13.35 -13.53 -5.39
N ASN A 10 -13.68 -13.93 -4.16
CA ASN A 10 -14.24 -13.04 -3.16
C ASN A 10 -13.09 -12.62 -2.24
N ALA A 11 -12.93 -11.33 -1.99
CA ALA A 11 -11.89 -10.79 -1.14
C ALA A 11 -12.52 -9.92 -0.07
N ASP A 12 -12.21 -10.21 1.19
CA ASP A 12 -12.68 -9.43 2.34
C ASP A 12 -11.80 -8.19 2.58
N ILE A 13 -10.53 -8.27 2.13
CA ILE A 13 -9.55 -7.18 2.17
C ILE A 13 -8.88 -7.04 0.80
N PHE A 14 -8.44 -5.83 0.49
CA PHE A 14 -7.72 -5.51 -0.75
C PHE A 14 -6.27 -5.16 -0.43
N GLN A 15 -5.35 -5.82 -1.11
CA GLN A 15 -3.93 -5.58 -0.96
C GLN A 15 -3.41 -4.60 -2.00
N GLU A 16 -2.33 -3.91 -1.66
CA GLU A 16 -1.60 -3.07 -2.59
C GLU A 16 -0.09 -3.15 -2.38
N ILE A 17 0.63 -2.91 -3.46
CA ILE A 17 2.09 -2.84 -3.48
C ILE A 17 2.51 -1.48 -4.05
N LEU A 18 3.48 -0.86 -3.39
CA LEU A 18 4.19 0.30 -3.91
C LEU A 18 5.56 -0.13 -4.39
N ILE A 19 5.92 0.32 -5.59
CA ILE A 19 7.23 0.14 -6.20
C ILE A 19 7.82 1.52 -6.43
N ILE A 20 8.94 1.82 -5.77
CA ILE A 20 9.58 3.13 -5.85
C ILE A 20 10.46 3.18 -7.09
N GLN A 21 10.09 4.00 -8.07
CA GLN A 21 10.85 4.17 -9.32
C GLN A 21 11.87 5.30 -9.22
N LYS A 22 11.60 6.33 -8.41
CA LYS A 22 12.47 7.49 -8.18
C LYS A 22 12.17 8.08 -6.79
N GLY A 23 13.19 8.66 -6.16
CA GLY A 23 13.06 9.44 -4.93
C GLY A 23 13.18 8.61 -3.66
N THR A 24 12.77 9.22 -2.55
CA THR A 24 12.81 8.65 -1.20
C THR A 24 11.47 8.90 -0.53
N VAL A 25 10.92 7.84 0.08
CA VAL A 25 9.56 7.84 0.64
C VAL A 25 9.60 7.20 2.02
N ASP A 26 9.05 7.89 3.02
CA ASP A 26 8.78 7.29 4.32
C ASP A 26 7.39 6.64 4.28
N VAL A 27 7.31 5.41 4.77
CA VAL A 27 6.06 4.66 4.90
C VAL A 27 5.82 4.36 6.37
N ASP A 28 4.75 4.92 6.92
CA ASP A 28 4.29 4.66 8.27
C ASP A 28 3.41 3.40 8.23
N LEU A 29 3.71 2.42 9.07
CA LEU A 29 3.03 1.13 9.15
C LEU A 29 2.15 1.08 10.39
N TYR A 30 0.90 0.69 10.20
CA TYR A 30 -0.09 0.50 11.26
C TYR A 30 -0.53 -0.95 11.32
N GLY A 31 -0.75 -1.48 12.52
CA GLY A 31 -1.27 -2.83 12.69
C GLY A 31 -2.78 -2.91 12.47
N MET A 32 -3.37 -4.08 12.74
CA MET A 32 -4.79 -4.37 12.49
C MET A 32 -5.78 -3.44 13.23
N ASN A 33 -5.40 -2.88 14.37
CA ASN A 33 -6.24 -1.91 15.10
C ASN A 33 -5.85 -0.46 14.78
N LEU A 34 -5.14 -0.24 13.67
CA LEU A 34 -4.63 1.05 13.19
C LEU A 34 -3.69 1.76 14.18
N GLN A 35 -3.08 1.00 15.10
CA GLN A 35 -2.03 1.51 15.97
C GLN A 35 -0.69 1.61 15.22
N PRO A 36 0.11 2.68 15.43
CA PRO A 36 1.43 2.79 14.81
C PRO A 36 2.35 1.65 15.21
N LEU A 37 3.13 1.12 14.25
CA LEU A 37 4.12 0.06 14.46
C LEU A 37 5.53 0.53 14.17
N ALA A 38 5.76 1.08 12.98
CA ALA A 38 7.08 1.49 12.52
C ALA A 38 6.98 2.46 11.35
N THR A 39 8.04 3.23 11.12
CA THR A 39 8.25 3.96 9.87
C THR A 39 9.43 3.35 9.15
N VAL A 40 9.29 3.09 7.85
CA VAL A 40 10.38 2.60 7.00
C VAL A 40 10.65 3.57 5.86
N THR A 41 11.92 3.80 5.55
CA THR A 41 12.33 4.65 4.42
C THR A 41 12.65 3.78 3.22
N LEU A 42 11.96 4.01 2.11
CA LEU A 42 12.14 3.32 0.84
C LEU A 42 12.83 4.23 -0.18
N HIS A 43 13.69 3.65 -1.00
CA HIS A 43 14.46 4.30 -2.06
C HIS A 43 14.08 3.72 -3.43
N ALA A 44 14.55 4.36 -4.50
CA ALA A 44 14.38 3.83 -5.85
C ALA A 44 14.91 2.39 -5.97
N GLY A 45 14.07 1.49 -6.48
CA GLY A 45 14.32 0.05 -6.57
C GLY A 45 13.64 -0.78 -5.49
N ASP A 46 13.25 -0.16 -4.37
CA ASP A 46 12.53 -0.84 -3.29
C ASP A 46 11.05 -1.04 -3.63
N ALA A 47 10.46 -2.07 -3.03
CA ALA A 47 9.03 -2.32 -3.07
C ALA A 47 8.51 -2.77 -1.71
N ILE A 48 7.25 -2.45 -1.41
CA ILE A 48 6.57 -2.86 -0.18
C ILE A 48 5.16 -3.35 -0.50
N LEU A 49 4.82 -4.55 -0.02
CA LEU A 49 3.49 -5.14 -0.11
C LEU A 49 2.75 -4.93 1.21
N PHE A 50 1.55 -4.36 1.15
CA PHE A 50 0.66 -4.22 2.29
C PHE A 50 -0.35 -5.37 2.29
N VAL A 51 -0.17 -6.29 3.24
CA VAL A 51 -0.99 -7.50 3.36
C VAL A 51 -2.25 -7.24 4.18
N ASP A 52 -2.12 -6.48 5.26
CA ASP A 52 -3.18 -6.14 6.22
C ASP A 52 -2.75 -4.90 7.04
N GLY A 53 -3.63 -4.40 7.92
CA GLY A 53 -3.42 -3.22 8.73
C GLY A 53 -3.65 -1.94 7.95
N GLY A 54 -2.79 -0.94 8.19
CA GLY A 54 -2.84 0.34 7.50
C GLY A 54 -1.45 0.85 7.17
N HIS A 55 -1.37 1.85 6.30
CA HIS A 55 -0.13 2.56 6.04
C HIS A 55 -0.38 4.03 5.66
N GLY A 56 0.62 4.86 5.95
CA GLY A 56 0.71 6.26 5.50
C GLY A 56 1.96 6.41 4.63
N VAL A 57 1.93 7.34 3.68
CA VAL A 57 3.03 7.56 2.73
C VAL A 57 3.41 9.04 2.74
N ARG A 58 4.69 9.32 3.01
CA ARG A 58 5.24 10.68 3.06
C ARG A 58 6.45 10.81 2.14
N MET A 59 6.36 11.70 1.17
CA MET A 59 7.40 11.92 0.17
C MET A 59 8.51 12.79 0.77
N LYS A 60 9.73 12.25 0.87
CA LYS A 60 10.89 13.00 1.38
C LYS A 60 11.58 13.80 0.28
N THR A 61 11.45 13.33 -0.95
CA THR A 61 11.92 14.00 -2.17
C THR A 61 10.86 13.86 -3.26
N GLU A 62 11.05 14.53 -4.39
CA GLU A 62 10.24 14.31 -5.58
C GLU A 62 10.34 12.83 -6.00
N ALA A 63 9.23 12.12 -5.84
CA ALA A 63 9.18 10.68 -6.02
C ALA A 63 8.29 10.27 -7.19
N ARG A 64 8.61 9.11 -7.78
CA ARG A 64 7.72 8.41 -8.71
C ARG A 64 7.48 7.01 -8.15
N ILE A 65 6.20 6.68 -7.97
CA ILE A 65 5.76 5.43 -7.36
C ILE A 65 4.81 4.76 -8.34
N LEU A 66 5.01 3.48 -8.60
CA LEU A 66 4.02 2.63 -9.25
C LEU A 66 3.26 1.89 -8.16
N GLU A 67 1.96 2.16 -8.07
CA GLU A 67 1.05 1.45 -7.18
C GLU A 67 0.29 0.38 -7.97
N VAL A 68 0.24 -0.85 -7.43
CA VAL A 68 -0.57 -1.94 -7.97
C VAL A 68 -1.52 -2.42 -6.89
N LYS A 69 -2.83 -2.40 -7.19
CA LYS A 69 -3.89 -2.81 -6.27
C LYS A 69 -4.50 -4.14 -6.70
N GLN A 70 -4.92 -4.93 -5.72
CA GLN A 70 -5.68 -6.16 -5.95
C GLN A 70 -7.04 -5.85 -6.59
N GLY A 71 -7.35 -6.55 -7.67
CA GLY A 71 -8.68 -6.52 -8.29
C GLY A 71 -9.63 -7.56 -7.69
N PRO A 72 -10.95 -7.39 -7.88
CA PRO A 72 -11.61 -6.27 -8.54
C PRO A 72 -11.63 -5.00 -7.67
N TYR A 73 -11.10 -3.88 -8.16
CA TYR A 73 -10.98 -2.66 -7.35
C TYR A 73 -12.36 -2.00 -7.16
N PRO A 74 -12.88 -1.91 -5.92
CA PRO A 74 -14.22 -1.39 -5.67
C PRO A 74 -14.25 0.15 -5.55
N GLY A 75 -13.11 0.83 -5.71
CA GLY A 75 -12.94 2.25 -5.46
C GLY A 75 -12.54 2.57 -4.02
N ASP A 76 -11.90 3.72 -3.79
CA ASP A 76 -11.29 4.07 -2.49
C ASP A 76 -12.28 4.01 -1.34
N ARG A 77 -13.52 4.51 -1.54
CA ARG A 77 -14.55 4.55 -0.49
C ARG A 77 -14.92 3.18 0.08
N LEU A 78 -14.80 2.14 -0.74
CA LEU A 78 -15.13 0.76 -0.34
C LEU A 78 -13.87 -0.03 0.06
N ALA A 79 -12.70 0.36 -0.45
CA ALA A 79 -11.44 -0.33 -0.20
C ALA A 79 -10.65 0.20 0.99
N LYS A 80 -10.93 1.43 1.48
CA LYS A 80 -10.08 2.12 2.46
C LYS A 80 -10.86 2.66 3.65
N VAL A 81 -10.22 2.58 4.81
CA VAL A 81 -10.57 3.34 6.02
C VAL A 81 -9.51 4.43 6.17
N PHE A 82 -9.91 5.69 6.12
CA PHE A 82 -9.00 6.82 6.35
C PHE A 82 -8.91 7.10 7.85
N VAL A 83 -7.68 7.23 8.34
CA VAL A 83 -7.37 7.67 9.70
C VAL A 83 -6.67 9.01 9.64
N GLU A 84 -6.86 9.85 10.67
CA GLU A 84 -6.01 11.02 10.85
C GLU A 84 -4.57 10.56 11.09
N ASP A 85 -3.63 11.16 10.37
CA ASP A 85 -2.21 10.90 10.58
C ASP A 85 -1.83 11.48 11.96
N PRO A 86 -1.41 10.67 12.94
CA PRO A 86 -1.00 11.19 14.24
C PRO A 86 0.24 12.09 14.15
N ALA A 87 0.96 12.06 13.02
CA ALA A 87 2.18 12.83 12.77
C ALA A 87 1.97 14.08 11.91
N SER A 88 0.73 14.44 11.55
CA SER A 88 0.39 15.70 10.85
C SER A 88 0.14 16.87 11.79
#